data_AF-A0A929MUV5-F1
#
_entry.id   AF-A0A929MUV5-F1
#
_cell.length_a   1.000
_cell.length_b   1.000
_cell.length_c   1.000
_cell.angle_alpha   90.00
_cell.angle_beta   90.00
_cell.angle_gamma   90.00
#
_symmetry.space_group_name_H-M   'P 1'
#
loop_
_entity.id
_entity.type
_entity.pdbx_description
1 polymer ?
#
loop_
_entity_poly.entity_id
_entity_poly.type
_entity_poly.pdbx_seq_one_letter_code
_entity_poly.pdbx_strand_id
1 'polypeptide(L)'
;MAAEQIEDSKESGQELAQDIGLIAIDLDGTLLTNQKTISATNIASLARAHEAGIKIVICTGRTLPGVDFYVPELPFLTESDFMILQNGAQTLTAQAPFQSVFQRFLTQAARQ
;
A
#
# COMPACT_ATOMS: atom_id res chain seq x y z
N MET A 1 29.37 49.04 4.41
CA MET A 1 29.70 47.74 3.80
C MET A 1 28.60 46.78 4.20
N ALA A 2 27.72 46.45 3.25
CA ALA A 2 26.61 45.53 3.48
C ALA A 2 27.17 44.11 3.50
N ALA A 3 26.84 43.34 4.54
CA ALA A 3 27.04 41.91 4.55
C ALA A 3 25.93 41.29 3.71
N GLU A 4 26.28 40.67 2.59
CA GLU A 4 25.38 39.83 1.80
C GLU A 4 24.95 38.64 2.67
N GLN A 5 23.66 38.58 2.98
CA GLN A 5 23.02 37.37 3.46
C GLN A 5 22.86 36.43 2.26
N ILE A 6 23.57 35.31 2.28
CA ILE A 6 23.29 34.18 1.39
C ILE A 6 22.15 33.41 2.05
N GLU A 7 20.94 33.60 1.55
CA GLU A 7 19.82 32.71 1.83
C GLU A 7 20.08 31.38 1.12
N ASP A 8 20.40 30.36 1.91
CA ASP A 8 20.55 28.98 1.46
C ASP A 8 19.18 28.47 1.00
N SER A 9 19.04 28.34 -0.31
CA SER A 9 17.83 27.89 -1.01
C SER A 9 17.50 26.44 -0.64
N LYS A 10 16.74 26.25 0.44
CA LYS A 10 16.18 24.96 0.88
C LYS A 10 14.79 24.66 0.34
N GLU A 11 14.37 25.31 -0.73
CA GLU A 11 13.03 25.12 -1.31
C GLU A 11 13.14 24.50 -2.70
N SER A 12 13.08 23.17 -2.78
CA SER A 12 12.74 22.48 -4.04
C SER A 12 12.31 21.02 -3.86
N GLY A 13 12.51 20.42 -2.68
CA GLY A 13 12.17 19.00 -2.44
C GLY A 13 10.92 18.72 -1.60
N GLN A 14 10.27 19.73 -1.00
CA GLN A 14 9.23 19.51 0.02
C GLN A 14 7.79 19.77 -0.43
N GLU A 15 7.54 20.26 -1.64
CA GLU A 15 6.20 20.72 -2.04
C GLU A 15 5.32 19.62 -2.69
N LEU A 16 5.87 18.46 -3.03
CA LEU A 16 5.13 17.35 -3.67
C LEU A 16 4.44 16.40 -2.67
N ALA A 17 4.75 16.49 -1.37
CA ALA A 17 4.33 15.49 -0.38
C ALA A 17 2.93 15.72 0.21
N GLN A 18 2.28 16.85 -0.08
CA GLN A 18 1.01 17.21 0.58
C GLN A 18 -0.27 16.74 -0.14
N ASP A 19 -0.19 16.12 -1.32
CA ASP A 19 -1.38 15.69 -2.09
C ASP A 19 -1.52 14.17 -2.28
N ILE A 20 -0.64 13.35 -1.71
CA ILE A 20 -0.75 11.88 -1.84
C ILE A 20 -1.75 11.35 -0.82
N GLY A 21 -2.97 11.03 -1.27
CA GLY A 21 -4.00 10.43 -0.42
C GLY A 21 -3.92 8.91 -0.25
N LEU A 22 -3.25 8.21 -1.15
CA LEU A 22 -3.22 6.74 -1.18
C LEU A 22 -1.97 6.19 -1.89
N ILE A 23 -1.44 5.09 -1.37
CA ILE A 23 -0.41 4.24 -2.00
C ILE A 23 -1.00 2.85 -2.23
N ALA A 24 -1.17 2.49 -3.50
CA ALA A 24 -1.48 1.14 -3.91
C ALA A 24 -0.16 0.39 -4.17
N ILE A 25 0.07 -0.71 -3.48
CA ILE A 25 1.35 -1.43 -3.52
C ILE A 25 1.17 -2.89 -3.90
N ASP A 26 1.93 -3.32 -4.91
CA ASP A 26 2.01 -4.73 -5.30
C ASP A 26 2.91 -5.55 -4.37
N LEU A 27 2.72 -6.87 -4.37
CA LEU A 27 3.48 -7.81 -3.57
C LEU A 27 4.72 -8.32 -4.32
N ASP A 28 4.52 -9.14 -5.35
CA ASP A 28 5.60 -9.93 -5.96
C ASP A 28 6.50 -9.09 -6.85
N GLY A 29 7.77 -8.94 -6.45
CA GLY A 29 8.73 -8.09 -7.18
C GLY A 29 8.61 -6.61 -6.82
N THR A 30 7.76 -6.27 -5.86
CA THR A 30 7.54 -4.91 -5.37
C THR A 30 7.76 -4.84 -3.85
N LEU A 31 6.76 -5.20 -3.04
CA LEU A 31 6.87 -5.17 -1.57
C LEU A 31 7.68 -6.35 -1.01
N LEU A 32 7.53 -7.52 -1.62
CA LEU A 32 8.16 -8.76 -1.18
C LEU A 32 9.58 -8.89 -1.73
N THR A 33 10.48 -9.38 -0.87
CA THR A 33 11.80 -9.84 -1.28
C THR A 33 11.70 -11.08 -2.19
N ASN A 34 12.84 -11.48 -2.79
CA ASN A 34 12.92 -12.72 -3.55
C ASN A 34 12.59 -13.97 -2.69
N GLN A 35 12.78 -13.87 -1.38
CA GLN A 35 12.43 -14.91 -0.40
C GLN A 35 10.96 -14.84 0.05
N LYS A 36 10.14 -13.98 -0.58
CA LYS A 36 8.71 -13.81 -0.28
C LYS A 36 8.43 -13.33 1.15
N THR A 37 9.34 -12.52 1.70
CA THR A 37 9.20 -11.85 3.00
C THR A 37 9.09 -10.34 2.82
N ILE A 38 8.59 -9.61 3.83
CA ILE A 38 8.60 -8.15 3.84
C ILE A 38 9.82 -7.68 4.65
N SER A 39 10.60 -6.75 4.10
CA SER A 39 11.75 -6.19 4.82
C SER A 39 11.31 -5.24 5.93
N ALA A 40 12.06 -5.17 7.03
CA ALA A 40 11.79 -4.22 8.12
C ALA A 40 11.77 -2.77 7.62
N THR A 41 12.62 -2.43 6.64
CA THR A 41 12.66 -1.11 6.01
C THR A 41 11.38 -0.79 5.25
N ASN A 42 10.81 -1.77 4.52
CA ASN A 42 9.54 -1.58 3.81
C ASN A 42 8.38 -1.39 4.79
N ILE A 43 8.31 -2.23 5.84
CA ILE A 43 7.30 -2.10 6.91
C ILE A 43 7.36 -0.71 7.54
N ALA A 44 8.54 -0.26 7.96
CA ALA A 44 8.72 1.05 8.58
C ALA A 44 8.41 2.22 7.64
N SER A 45 8.61 2.05 6.33
CA SER A 45 8.30 3.10 5.36
C SER A 45 6.80 3.22 5.09
N LEU A 46 6.10 2.09 4.97
CA LEU A 46 4.65 2.08 4.86
C LEU A 46 3.97 2.57 6.13
N ALA A 47 4.48 2.21 7.31
CA ALA A 47 4.00 2.71 8.59
C ALA A 47 4.07 4.24 8.69
N ARG A 48 5.22 4.83 8.35
CA ARG A 48 5.38 6.30 8.32
C ARG A 48 4.41 6.98 7.35
N ALA A 49 4.15 6.38 6.19
CA ALA A 49 3.19 6.91 5.23
C ALA A 49 1.76 6.84 5.78
N HIS A 50 1.38 5.72 6.40
CA HIS A 50 0.08 5.55 7.05
C HIS A 50 -0.13 6.54 8.20
N GLU A 51 0.88 6.73 9.06
CA GLU A 51 0.88 7.72 10.14
C GLU A 51 0.72 9.17 9.62
N ALA A 52 1.21 9.46 8.42
CA ALA A 52 1.02 10.74 7.74
C ALA A 52 -0.38 10.91 7.13
N GLY A 53 -1.29 9.96 7.30
CA GLY A 53 -2.66 9.99 6.78
C GLY A 53 -2.82 9.43 5.38
N ILE A 54 -1.77 8.84 4.80
CA ILE A 54 -1.82 8.22 3.47
C ILE A 54 -2.38 6.81 3.59
N LYS A 55 -3.46 6.51 2.85
CA LYS A 55 -4.00 5.14 2.84
C LYS A 55 -3.03 4.17 2.18
N ILE A 56 -2.83 3.00 2.78
CA ILE A 56 -2.02 1.92 2.18
C ILE A 56 -2.96 0.82 1.72
N VAL A 57 -2.90 0.47 0.43
CA VAL A 57 -3.75 -0.58 -0.17
C VAL A 57 -2.87 -1.64 -0.81
N ILE A 58 -2.97 -2.87 -0.33
CA ILE A 58 -2.31 -4.02 -0.97
C ILE A 58 -3.05 -4.32 -2.27
N CYS A 59 -2.36 -4.33 -3.41
CA CYS A 59 -2.91 -4.58 -4.73
C CYS A 59 -2.17 -5.74 -5.40
N THR A 60 -2.77 -6.91 -5.52
CA THR A 60 -2.06 -8.10 -6.01
C THR A 60 -2.94 -9.03 -6.85
N GLY A 61 -2.29 -9.81 -7.70
CA GLY A 61 -2.90 -10.95 -8.39
C GLY A 61 -3.19 -12.15 -7.47
N ARG A 62 -2.63 -12.17 -6.26
CA ARG A 62 -2.84 -13.28 -5.31
C ARG A 62 -4.29 -13.37 -4.82
N THR A 63 -4.67 -14.57 -4.44
CA THR A 63 -5.91 -14.87 -3.69
C THR A 63 -5.74 -14.50 -2.21
N LEU A 64 -6.83 -14.45 -1.44
CA LEU A 64 -6.78 -14.16 0.00
C LEU A 64 -5.79 -15.08 0.78
N PRO A 65 -5.78 -16.42 0.60
CA PRO A 65 -4.78 -17.28 1.26
C PRO A 65 -3.33 -16.99 0.88
N GLY A 66 -3.11 -16.26 -0.23
CA GLY A 66 -1.78 -15.84 -0.66
C GLY A 66 -1.31 -14.53 -0.03
N VAL A 67 -2.17 -13.89 0.78
CA VAL A 67 -1.98 -12.54 1.34
C VAL A 67 -2.24 -12.49 2.85
N ASP A 68 -3.21 -13.23 3.36
CA ASP A 68 -3.68 -13.15 4.75
C ASP A 68 -2.57 -13.32 5.81
N PHE A 69 -1.57 -14.15 5.54
CA PHE A 69 -0.43 -14.35 6.42
C PHE A 69 0.56 -13.18 6.48
N TYR A 70 0.52 -12.26 5.51
CA TYR A 70 1.32 -11.02 5.54
C TYR A 70 0.62 -9.90 6.31
N VAL A 71 -0.72 -9.94 6.45
CA VAL A 71 -1.48 -8.87 7.12
C VAL A 71 -0.99 -8.64 8.56
N PRO A 72 -0.71 -9.67 9.39
CA PRO A 72 -0.12 -9.47 10.71
C PRO A 72 1.26 -8.79 10.72
N GLU A 73 2.03 -8.88 9.63
CA GLU A 73 3.33 -8.21 9.48
C GLU A 73 3.19 -6.70 9.18
N LEU A 74 1.97 -6.25 8.86
CA LEU A 74 1.63 -4.86 8.54
C LEU A 74 0.64 -4.31 9.59
N PRO A 75 1.04 -4.19 10.86
CA PRO A 75 0.14 -3.94 11.99
C PRO A 75 -0.49 -2.54 11.99
N PHE A 76 0.00 -1.63 11.14
CA PHE A 76 -0.57 -0.30 10.96
C PHE A 76 -1.84 -0.32 10.09
N LEU A 77 -2.12 -1.40 9.35
CA LEU A 77 -3.37 -1.52 8.60
C LEU A 77 -4.56 -1.64 9.55
N THR A 78 -5.62 -0.90 9.25
CA THR A 78 -6.83 -0.81 10.06
C THR A 78 -8.03 -1.39 9.33
N GLU A 79 -9.16 -1.52 10.03
CA GLU A 79 -10.46 -1.89 9.45
C GLU A 79 -10.94 -0.92 8.35
N SER A 80 -10.38 0.30 8.29
CA SER A 80 -10.70 1.33 7.28
C SER A 80 -9.84 1.27 6.02
N ASP A 81 -8.87 0.35 6.00
CA ASP A 81 -7.97 0.07 4.89
C ASP A 81 -8.47 -1.14 4.08
N PHE A 82 -7.97 -1.30 2.86
CA PHE A 82 -8.46 -2.27 1.90
C PHE A 82 -7.34 -3.08 1.25
N MET A 83 -7.70 -4.24 0.72
CA MET A 83 -6.86 -5.05 -0.15
C MET A 83 -7.60 -5.30 -1.47
N ILE A 84 -6.92 -5.11 -2.59
CA ILE A 84 -7.39 -5.44 -3.92
C ILE A 84 -6.65 -6.71 -4.36
N LEU A 85 -7.39 -7.79 -4.51
CA LEU A 85 -6.88 -9.13 -4.77
C LEU A 85 -7.29 -9.60 -6.16
N GLN A 86 -6.70 -10.70 -6.63
CA GLN A 86 -7.09 -11.35 -7.89
C GLN A 86 -7.11 -10.37 -9.08
N ASN A 87 -6.11 -9.48 -9.17
CA ASN A 87 -6.03 -8.44 -10.21
C ASN A 87 -7.26 -7.52 -10.26
N GLY A 88 -7.90 -7.27 -9.12
CA GLY A 88 -9.08 -6.41 -9.02
C GLY A 88 -10.42 -7.13 -9.05
N ALA A 89 -10.43 -8.46 -9.22
CA ALA A 89 -11.68 -9.23 -9.17
C ALA A 89 -12.31 -9.26 -7.78
N GLN A 90 -11.55 -8.95 -6.72
CA GLN A 90 -12.03 -8.93 -5.34
C GLN A 90 -11.39 -7.80 -4.54
N THR A 91 -12.19 -7.07 -3.77
CA THR A 91 -11.74 -6.08 -2.79
C THR A 91 -12.27 -6.45 -1.42
N LEU A 92 -11.38 -6.51 -0.43
CA LEU A 92 -11.68 -6.87 0.96
C LEU A 92 -11.20 -5.76 1.92
N THR A 93 -11.74 -5.72 3.14
CA THR A 93 -11.11 -4.97 4.25
C THR A 93 -9.73 -5.56 4.57
N ALA A 94 -8.82 -4.75 5.11
CA ALA A 94 -7.44 -5.14 5.40
C ALA A 94 -7.21 -5.70 6.82
N GLN A 95 -8.28 -6.05 7.54
CA GLN A 95 -8.21 -6.78 8.82
C GLN A 95 -9.20 -7.95 8.86
N ALA A 96 -8.84 -8.94 9.68
CA ALA A 96 -9.69 -10.09 9.94
C ALA A 96 -10.74 -9.74 11.03
N PRO A 97 -12.02 -10.09 10.86
CA PRO A 97 -12.57 -10.87 9.75
C PRO A 97 -12.64 -10.06 8.44
N PHE A 98 -12.08 -10.60 7.35
CA PHE A 98 -12.02 -9.91 6.07
C PHE A 98 -13.43 -9.81 5.46
N GLN A 99 -13.90 -8.58 5.24
CA GLN A 99 -15.23 -8.31 4.68
C GLN A 99 -15.13 -7.97 3.20
N SER A 100 -16.04 -8.50 2.39
CA SER A 100 -16.08 -8.19 0.96
C SER A 100 -16.70 -6.80 0.72
N VAL A 101 -15.94 -5.95 0.03
CA VAL A 101 -16.38 -4.63 -0.42
C VAL A 101 -16.85 -4.70 -1.88
N PHE A 102 -16.10 -5.42 -2.72
CA PHE A 102 -16.42 -5.63 -4.11
C PHE A 102 -15.97 -7.02 -4.56
N GLN A 103 -16.71 -7.62 -5.48
CA GLN A 103 -16.28 -8.84 -6.17
C GLN A 103 -16.95 -8.96 -7.53
N ARG A 104 -16.17 -9.34 -8.54
CA ARG A 104 -16.67 -9.72 -9.86
C ARG A 104 -15.74 -10.77 -10.46
N PHE A 105 -16.21 -12.00 -10.48
CA PHE A 105 -15.49 -13.13 -11.07
C PHE A 105 -16.01 -13.46 -12.46
N LEU A 106 -15.18 -14.12 -13.27
CA LEU A 106 -15.61 -14.68 -14.54
C LEU A 106 -16.62 -15.80 -14.30
N THR A 107 -17.73 -15.75 -15.03
CA THR A 107 -18.71 -16.85 -15.07
C THR A 107 -18.22 -17.94 -16.01
N GLN A 108 -18.81 -19.14 -15.93
CA GLN A 108 -18.47 -20.23 -16.85
C GLN A 108 -18.71 -19.84 -18.32
N ALA A 109 -19.74 -19.04 -18.59
CA ALA A 109 -20.07 -18.55 -19.93
C ALA A 109 -19.02 -17.57 -20.51
N ALA A 110 -18.19 -16.96 -19.67
CA ALA A 110 -17.17 -16.00 -20.09
C ALA A 110 -15.80 -16.64 -20.43
N ARG A 111 -15.67 -17.96 -20.32
CA ARG A 111 -14.46 -18.71 -20.70
C ARG A 111 -14.60 -19.15 -22.15
N GLN A 112 -14.16 -18.32 -23.10
CA GLN A 112 -14.02 -18.66 -24.51
C GLN A 112 -12.55 -18.97 -24.82
#